data_AF-A0A378TQS5-F1
#
_entry.id   AF-A0A378TQS5-F1
#
_cell.length_a   1.000
_cell.length_b   1.000
_cell.length_c   1.000
_cell.angle_alpha   90.00
_cell.angle_beta   90.00
_cell.angle_gamma   90.00
#
_symmetry.space_group_name_H-M   'P 1'
#
loop_
_entity.id
_entity.type
_entity.pdbx_description
1 polymer ?
#
loop_
_entity_poly.entity_id
_entity_poly.type
_entity_poly.pdbx_seq_one_letter_code
_entity_poly.pdbx_strand_id
1 'polypeptide(L)'
;MYLIDEEAEQDQFVLALTPDQVDVDLDSPMEGALKRYLLAETKRRLHQPLFASRVMLAYEVRCAVCALKHRELLDAAHILPDSEPLGLPVVPNGLALCKIHHAAYDQNILGIRPDLTIEIHHRLLDEIDGPMLRHGLQHHHEQPLMHIPKRRADRPDPERLAVRFARFSAA
;
A
#
# COMPACT_ATOMS: atom_id res chain seq x y z
N MET A 1 18.76 14.79 16.32
CA MET A 1 17.72 13.76 16.43
C MET A 1 17.75 13.26 17.87
N TYR A 2 16.67 13.46 18.60
CA TYR A 2 16.57 13.18 20.03
C TYR A 2 15.44 12.17 20.25
N LEU A 3 15.66 11.16 21.08
CA LEU A 3 14.60 10.25 21.49
C LEU A 3 13.73 10.96 22.53
N ILE A 4 12.45 11.15 22.21
CA ILE A 4 11.47 11.75 23.10
C ILE A 4 10.81 10.65 23.95
N ASP A 5 10.46 9.52 23.34
CA ASP A 5 9.73 8.44 24.02
C ASP A 5 9.89 7.08 23.31
N GLU A 6 9.57 6.00 24.00
CA GLU A 6 9.58 4.62 23.49
C GLU A 6 8.24 3.93 23.80
N GLU A 7 7.49 3.58 22.76
CA GLU A 7 6.24 2.82 22.86
C GLU A 7 6.56 1.33 22.67
N ALA A 8 7.10 0.70 23.72
CA ALA A 8 7.59 -0.68 23.70
C ALA A 8 6.52 -1.72 23.33
N GLU A 9 5.24 -1.46 23.66
CA GLU A 9 4.13 -2.36 23.28
C GLU A 9 3.85 -2.37 21.77
N GLN A 10 4.34 -1.35 21.04
CA GLN A 10 4.12 -1.19 19.60
C GLN A 10 5.40 -1.25 18.77
N ASP A 11 6.55 -1.61 19.38
CA ASP A 11 7.88 -1.57 18.77
C ASP A 11 8.18 -0.22 18.06
N GLN A 12 7.87 0.90 18.72
CA GLN A 12 7.98 2.25 18.15
C GLN A 12 8.77 3.22 19.04
N PHE A 13 9.43 4.19 18.39
CA PHE A 13 10.17 5.27 19.03
C PHE A 13 9.67 6.62 18.56
N VAL A 14 9.48 7.55 19.49
CA VAL A 14 9.13 8.95 19.20
C VAL A 14 10.42 9.77 19.14
N LEU A 15 10.67 10.40 17.99
CA LEU A 15 11.91 11.14 17.73
C LEU A 15 11.63 12.62 17.46
N ALA A 16 12.33 13.50 18.17
CA ALA A 16 12.43 14.93 17.87
C ALA A 16 13.55 15.14 16.84
N LEU A 17 13.25 15.91 15.79
CA LEU A 17 14.22 16.23 14.75
C LEU A 17 15.00 17.50 15.13
N THR A 18 14.39 18.43 15.86
CA THR A 18 15.03 19.66 16.38
C THR A 18 14.73 19.89 17.88
N PRO A 19 15.59 20.61 18.63
CA PRO A 19 15.41 20.89 20.06
C PRO A 19 14.11 21.64 20.39
N ASP A 20 13.61 22.45 19.44
CA ASP A 20 12.42 23.28 19.61
C ASP A 20 11.11 22.47 19.60
N GLN A 21 11.18 21.19 19.24
CA GLN A 21 10.04 20.26 19.21
C GLN A 21 9.80 19.56 20.55
N VAL A 22 10.62 19.85 21.57
CA VAL A 22 10.54 19.21 22.89
C VAL A 22 9.42 19.83 23.76
N ASP A 23 9.01 21.08 23.48
CA ASP A 23 8.12 21.85 24.38
C ASP A 23 7.13 22.72 23.59
N VAL A 24 6.24 22.07 22.82
CA VAL A 24 5.19 22.76 22.05
C VAL A 24 3.90 22.75 22.87
N ASP A 25 3.48 23.92 23.35
CA ASP A 25 2.14 24.16 23.92
C ASP A 25 1.10 24.10 22.78
N LEU A 26 -0.04 23.43 22.98
CA LEU A 26 -0.86 22.86 21.89
C LEU A 26 -2.26 23.47 21.72
N ASP A 27 -2.59 24.56 22.40
CA ASP A 27 -3.97 25.07 22.54
C ASP A 27 -4.33 26.31 21.67
N SER A 28 -3.52 26.74 20.69
CA SER A 28 -3.89 27.83 19.77
C SER A 28 -4.61 27.38 18.47
N PRO A 29 -5.62 28.11 17.97
CA PRO A 29 -6.25 27.82 16.67
C PRO A 29 -5.27 27.87 15.47
N MET A 30 -4.24 28.72 15.55
CA MET A 30 -3.15 28.82 14.57
C MET A 30 -2.27 27.56 14.61
N GLU A 31 -2.06 27.00 15.80
CA GLU A 31 -1.35 25.74 16.01
C GLU A 31 -2.14 24.53 15.53
N GLY A 32 -3.47 24.54 15.54
CA GLY A 32 -4.27 23.45 14.98
C GLY A 32 -4.02 23.22 13.47
N ALA A 33 -3.85 24.29 12.71
CA ALA A 33 -3.48 24.22 11.29
C ALA A 33 -2.02 23.76 11.10
N LEU A 34 -1.10 24.30 11.91
CA LEU A 34 0.31 23.91 11.90
C LEU A 34 0.50 22.44 12.31
N LYS A 35 -0.24 21.95 13.32
CA LYS A 35 -0.28 20.56 13.79
C LYS A 35 -0.74 19.63 12.68
N ARG A 36 -1.84 19.96 11.97
CA ARG A 36 -2.30 19.17 10.81
C ARG A 36 -1.25 19.13 9.71
N TYR A 37 -0.59 20.25 9.42
CA TYR A 37 0.49 20.32 8.43
C TYR A 37 1.70 19.47 8.84
N LEU A 38 2.20 19.62 10.07
CA LEU A 38 3.34 18.85 10.59
C LEU A 38 3.04 17.35 10.63
N LEU A 39 1.83 16.95 11.07
CA LEU A 39 1.41 15.55 11.06
C LEU A 39 1.33 14.99 9.64
N ALA A 40 0.76 15.74 8.70
CA ALA A 40 0.71 15.33 7.29
C ALA A 40 2.10 15.21 6.68
N GLU A 41 3.00 16.15 6.99
CA GLU A 41 4.38 16.14 6.49
C GLU A 41 5.19 14.98 7.08
N THR A 42 5.06 14.70 8.38
CA THR A 42 5.67 13.53 9.05
C THR A 42 5.16 12.22 8.45
N LYS A 43 3.83 12.09 8.25
CA LYS A 43 3.22 10.91 7.62
C LYS A 43 3.78 10.68 6.22
N ARG A 44 3.95 11.75 5.43
CA ARG A 44 4.47 11.66 4.06
C ARG A 44 5.98 11.39 4.02
N ARG A 45 6.79 12.02 4.87
CA ARG A 45 8.26 11.91 4.84
C ARG A 45 8.80 10.64 5.49
N LEU A 46 8.16 10.15 6.55
CA LEU A 46 8.68 9.00 7.31
C LEU A 46 7.83 7.74 7.08
N HIS A 47 6.51 7.83 7.17
CA HIS A 47 5.67 6.61 7.17
C HIS A 47 5.54 5.99 5.78
N GLN A 48 5.41 6.79 4.72
CA GLN A 48 5.30 6.24 3.36
C GLN A 48 6.58 5.50 2.90
N PRO A 49 7.81 6.04 3.07
CA PRO A 49 9.02 5.31 2.71
C PRO A 49 9.24 4.05 3.56
N LEU A 50 8.92 4.10 4.86
CA LEU A 50 9.03 2.93 5.74
C LEU A 50 8.02 1.83 5.37
N PHE A 51 6.75 2.19 5.13
CA PHE A 51 5.73 1.28 4.63
C PHE A 51 6.17 0.62 3.32
N ALA A 52 6.60 1.43 2.35
CA ALA A 52 7.03 0.92 1.06
C ALA A 52 8.20 -0.06 1.21
N SER A 53 9.18 0.26 2.06
CA SER A 53 10.32 -0.62 2.33
C SER A 53 9.90 -1.94 2.98
N ARG A 54 8.99 -1.89 3.97
CA ARG A 54 8.46 -3.08 4.65
C ARG A 54 7.67 -3.99 3.68
N VAL A 55 6.83 -3.40 2.83
CA VAL A 55 6.09 -4.15 1.79
C VAL A 55 7.07 -4.79 0.80
N MET A 56 8.05 -4.04 0.29
CA MET A 56 9.04 -4.60 -0.63
C MET A 56 9.81 -5.78 -0.02
N LEU A 57 10.16 -5.69 1.26
CA LEU A 57 10.84 -6.76 1.97
C LEU A 57 9.95 -8.00 2.11
N ALA A 58 8.69 -7.82 2.53
CA ALA A 58 7.74 -8.91 2.73
C ALA A 58 7.43 -9.71 1.45
N TYR A 59 7.42 -9.02 0.30
CA TYR A 59 7.22 -9.61 -1.03
C TYR A 59 8.54 -9.96 -1.74
N GLU A 60 9.66 -10.01 -1.03
CA GLU A 60 10.98 -10.39 -1.57
C GLU A 60 11.37 -9.62 -2.85
N VAL A 61 10.93 -8.35 -2.93
CA VAL A 61 11.10 -7.44 -4.08
C VAL A 61 10.52 -8.04 -5.36
N ARG A 62 9.30 -8.60 -5.29
CA ARG A 62 8.56 -9.14 -6.44
C ARG A 62 7.18 -8.53 -6.56
N CYS A 63 6.73 -8.29 -7.80
CA CYS A 63 5.33 -8.01 -8.07
C CYS A 63 4.46 -9.19 -7.62
N ALA A 64 3.40 -8.92 -6.86
CA ALA A 64 2.45 -9.92 -6.40
C ALA A 64 1.71 -10.60 -7.57
N VAL A 65 1.47 -9.86 -8.66
CA VAL A 65 0.71 -10.31 -9.82
C VAL A 65 1.56 -11.10 -10.81
N CYS A 66 2.71 -10.56 -11.25
CA CYS A 66 3.54 -11.16 -12.31
C CYS A 66 4.91 -11.67 -11.85
N ALA A 67 5.22 -11.62 -10.55
CA ALA A 67 6.49 -12.05 -9.97
C ALA A 67 7.77 -11.33 -10.47
N LEU A 68 7.63 -10.25 -11.26
CA LEU A 68 8.72 -9.39 -11.73
C LEU A 68 9.60 -8.94 -10.56
N LYS A 69 10.92 -9.19 -10.64
CA LYS A 69 11.88 -8.97 -9.55
C LYS A 69 12.90 -7.86 -9.85
N HIS A 70 12.40 -6.67 -10.18
CA HIS A 70 13.24 -5.49 -10.48
C HIS A 70 12.74 -4.28 -9.70
N ARG A 71 13.45 -3.91 -8.63
CA ARG A 71 13.01 -2.94 -7.60
C ARG A 71 12.57 -1.59 -8.18
N GLU A 72 13.25 -1.12 -9.20
CA GLU A 72 13.04 0.16 -9.89
C GLU A 72 11.69 0.20 -10.62
N LEU A 73 11.16 -0.98 -10.97
CA LEU A 73 9.88 -1.15 -11.63
C LEU A 73 8.75 -1.48 -10.65
N LEU A 74 9.03 -1.52 -9.35
CA LEU A 74 8.06 -1.88 -8.31
C LEU A 74 7.69 -0.69 -7.42
N ASP A 75 6.43 -0.66 -7.04
CA ASP A 75 5.84 0.21 -6.03
C ASP A 75 5.15 -0.60 -4.94
N ALA A 76 5.01 0.02 -3.77
CA ALA A 76 4.13 -0.48 -2.72
C ALA A 76 2.78 0.22 -2.86
N ALA A 77 1.79 -0.53 -3.31
CA ALA A 77 0.41 -0.08 -3.41
C ALA A 77 -0.31 -0.33 -2.09
N HIS A 78 -1.18 0.60 -1.68
CA HIS A 78 -2.11 0.35 -0.59
C HIS A 78 -3.30 -0.47 -1.11
N ILE A 79 -3.82 -1.39 -0.29
CA ILE A 79 -5.11 -2.04 -0.57
C ILE A 79 -6.23 -1.03 -0.32
N LEU A 80 -6.24 -0.41 0.87
CA LEU A 80 -7.10 0.72 1.21
C LEU A 80 -6.26 1.98 1.43
N PRO A 81 -6.68 3.12 0.86
CA PRO A 81 -6.02 4.41 1.03
C PRO A 81 -5.80 4.77 2.50
N ASP A 82 -4.69 5.46 2.77
CA ASP A 82 -4.29 5.87 4.12
C ASP A 82 -5.18 6.94 4.78
N SER A 83 -6.15 7.45 4.02
CA SER A 83 -7.21 8.34 4.49
C SER A 83 -8.40 7.60 5.11
N GLU A 84 -8.47 6.27 4.97
CA GLU A 84 -9.60 5.47 5.41
C GLU A 84 -9.38 4.82 6.80
N PRO A 85 -10.46 4.45 7.51
CA PRO A 85 -10.36 3.86 8.86
C PRO A 85 -9.44 2.62 8.94
N LEU A 86 -9.45 1.77 7.91
CA LEU A 86 -8.60 0.58 7.82
C LEU A 86 -7.33 0.80 6.99
N GLY A 87 -7.04 2.05 6.62
CA GLY A 87 -5.95 2.48 5.74
C GLY A 87 -4.56 2.54 6.38
N LEU A 88 -4.37 1.97 7.57
CA LEU A 88 -3.08 2.04 8.27
C LEU A 88 -1.93 1.54 7.36
N PRO A 89 -0.75 2.20 7.40
CA PRO A 89 0.40 1.87 6.55
C PRO A 89 1.15 0.63 7.10
N VAL A 90 0.44 -0.51 7.16
CA VAL A 90 0.93 -1.81 7.64
C VAL A 90 1.05 -2.79 6.47
N VAL A 91 1.96 -3.76 6.57
CA VAL A 91 2.24 -4.70 5.47
C VAL A 91 0.99 -5.46 4.98
N PRO A 92 0.04 -5.89 5.85
CA PRO A 92 -1.22 -6.50 5.39
C PRO A 92 -2.14 -5.58 4.59
N ASN A 93 -1.93 -4.25 4.63
CA ASN A 93 -2.59 -3.28 3.77
C ASN A 93 -1.75 -2.95 2.52
N GLY A 94 -0.68 -3.69 2.26
CA GLY A 94 0.28 -3.41 1.20
C GLY A 94 0.40 -4.55 0.19
N LEU A 95 0.54 -4.15 -1.07
CA LEU A 95 0.87 -5.04 -2.19
C LEU A 95 2.13 -4.50 -2.87
N ALA A 96 3.13 -5.35 -3.09
CA ALA A 96 4.22 -5.01 -3.99
C ALA A 96 3.74 -5.23 -5.43
N LEU A 97 3.62 -4.18 -6.23
CA LEU A 97 3.13 -4.26 -7.61
C LEU A 97 4.13 -3.61 -8.57
N CYS A 98 4.22 -4.13 -9.80
CA CYS A 98 4.95 -3.40 -10.85
C CYS A 98 4.16 -2.18 -11.30
N LYS A 99 4.80 -1.23 -11.99
CA LYS A 99 4.17 0.01 -12.46
C LYS A 99 2.84 -0.21 -13.20
N ILE A 100 2.75 -1.25 -14.03
CA ILE A 100 1.54 -1.57 -14.80
C ILE A 100 0.43 -2.08 -13.87
N HIS A 101 0.73 -3.07 -13.03
CA HIS A 101 -0.26 -3.64 -12.11
C HIS A 101 -0.71 -2.67 -11.04
N HIS A 102 0.18 -1.78 -10.59
CA HIS A 102 -0.17 -0.70 -9.66
C HIS A 102 -1.18 0.25 -10.29
N ALA A 103 -0.89 0.78 -11.50
CA ALA A 103 -1.81 1.65 -12.20
C ALA A 103 -3.14 0.95 -12.52
N ALA A 104 -3.10 -0.33 -12.95
CA ALA A 104 -4.31 -1.10 -13.23
C ALA A 104 -5.16 -1.32 -11.96
N TYR A 105 -4.53 -1.57 -10.82
CA TYR A 105 -5.23 -1.73 -9.55
C TYR A 105 -5.90 -0.43 -9.11
N ASP A 106 -5.19 0.70 -9.17
CA ASP A 106 -5.73 2.00 -8.79
C ASP A 106 -6.90 2.44 -9.67
N GLN A 107 -6.87 2.11 -10.97
CA GLN A 107 -7.90 2.46 -11.94
C GLN A 107 -9.08 1.48 -12.01
N ASN A 108 -9.19 0.53 -11.07
CA ASN A 108 -10.21 -0.53 -11.09
C ASN A 108 -10.21 -1.37 -12.37
N ILE A 109 -9.05 -1.48 -13.04
CA ILE A 109 -8.85 -2.40 -14.16
C ILE A 109 -8.51 -3.80 -13.64
N LEU A 110 -7.78 -3.87 -12.52
CA LEU A 110 -7.40 -5.09 -11.83
C LEU A 110 -7.99 -5.05 -10.41
N GLY A 111 -8.74 -6.08 -10.05
CA GLY A 111 -9.20 -6.36 -8.70
C GLY A 111 -8.49 -7.58 -8.12
N ILE A 112 -8.45 -7.68 -6.79
CA ILE A 112 -7.94 -8.86 -6.08
C ILE A 112 -9.01 -9.26 -5.07
N ARG A 113 -9.53 -10.48 -5.21
CA ARG A 113 -10.54 -11.06 -4.31
C ARG A 113 -9.92 -11.40 -2.95
N PRO A 114 -10.73 -11.54 -1.87
CA PRO A 114 -10.24 -11.92 -0.54
C PRO A 114 -9.51 -13.27 -0.50
N ASP A 115 -9.77 -14.15 -1.46
CA ASP A 115 -9.08 -15.44 -1.64
C ASP A 115 -7.77 -15.32 -2.46
N LEU A 116 -7.32 -14.09 -2.73
CA LEU A 116 -6.11 -13.74 -3.49
C LEU A 116 -6.19 -14.08 -4.98
N THR A 117 -7.39 -14.26 -5.52
CA THR A 117 -7.64 -14.39 -6.96
C THR A 117 -7.65 -13.03 -7.64
N ILE A 118 -6.98 -12.91 -8.77
CA ILE A 118 -6.93 -11.70 -9.59
C ILE A 118 -8.13 -11.66 -10.53
N GLU A 119 -8.75 -10.50 -10.65
CA GLU A 119 -9.88 -10.24 -11.54
C GLU A 119 -9.55 -9.07 -12.45
N ILE A 120 -9.50 -9.30 -13.75
CA ILE A 120 -9.46 -8.21 -14.75
C ILE A 120 -10.86 -7.77 -15.10
N HIS A 121 -11.09 -6.46 -15.14
CA HIS A 121 -12.37 -5.88 -15.48
C HIS A 121 -12.86 -6.35 -16.87
N HIS A 122 -14.11 -6.83 -16.94
CA HIS A 122 -14.68 -7.50 -18.12
C HIS A 122 -14.51 -6.72 -19.43
N ARG A 123 -14.62 -5.39 -19.41
CA ARG A 123 -14.42 -4.52 -20.60
C ARG A 123 -13.09 -4.75 -21.34
N LEU A 124 -12.07 -5.25 -20.65
CA LEU A 124 -10.73 -5.50 -21.21
C LEU A 124 -10.51 -6.95 -21.61
N LEU A 125 -11.41 -7.89 -21.29
CA LEU A 125 -11.20 -9.32 -21.59
C LEU A 125 -11.37 -9.62 -23.09
N ASP A 126 -12.33 -8.96 -23.73
CA ASP A 126 -12.59 -9.13 -25.17
C ASP A 126 -11.82 -8.12 -26.03
N GLU A 127 -11.12 -7.16 -25.41
CA GLU A 127 -10.32 -6.16 -26.11
C GLU A 127 -9.09 -6.81 -26.76
N ILE A 128 -8.87 -6.54 -28.04
CA ILE A 128 -7.72 -7.03 -28.78
C ILE A 128 -6.72 -5.88 -28.95
N ASP A 129 -5.64 -5.93 -28.18
CA ASP A 129 -4.53 -4.97 -28.23
C ASP A 129 -3.17 -5.72 -28.21
N GLY A 130 -2.08 -4.98 -28.09
CA GLY A 130 -0.71 -5.49 -28.07
C GLY A 130 -0.43 -6.51 -26.95
N PRO A 131 0.77 -7.13 -27.00
CA PRO A 131 1.14 -8.24 -26.12
C PRO A 131 1.10 -7.89 -24.63
N MET A 132 1.24 -6.60 -24.28
CA MET A 132 1.19 -6.14 -22.89
C MET A 132 -0.21 -6.22 -22.30
N LEU A 133 -1.27 -5.93 -23.06
CA LEU A 133 -2.63 -6.12 -22.57
C LEU A 133 -2.90 -7.61 -22.36
N ARG A 134 -2.57 -8.43 -23.37
CA ARG A 134 -2.82 -9.87 -23.35
C ARG A 134 -2.06 -10.61 -22.25
N HIS A 135 -0.73 -10.47 -22.24
CA HIS A 135 0.12 -11.22 -21.32
C HIS A 135 0.33 -10.51 -19.99
N GLY A 136 0.28 -9.17 -19.98
CA GLY A 136 0.50 -8.37 -18.78
C GLY A 136 -0.76 -8.19 -17.93
N LEU A 137 -1.97 -8.31 -18.49
CA LEU A 137 -3.23 -8.15 -17.75
C LEU A 137 -4.17 -9.33 -17.96
N GLN A 138 -4.70 -9.54 -19.17
CA GLN A 138 -5.78 -10.52 -19.44
C GLN A 138 -5.41 -11.94 -18.97
N HIS A 139 -4.16 -12.38 -19.18
CA HIS A 139 -3.68 -13.70 -18.77
C HIS A 139 -3.76 -13.95 -17.25
N HIS A 140 -3.79 -12.89 -16.44
CA HIS A 140 -3.89 -13.01 -14.99
C HIS A 140 -5.34 -13.09 -14.48
N HIS A 141 -6.34 -12.91 -15.34
CA HIS A 141 -7.75 -13.06 -14.94
C HIS A 141 -8.02 -14.48 -14.40
N GLU A 142 -8.74 -14.56 -13.28
CA GLU A 142 -9.06 -15.79 -12.53
C GLU A 142 -7.83 -16.59 -12.04
N GLN A 143 -6.63 -16.01 -12.08
CA GLN A 143 -5.42 -16.63 -11.54
C GLN A 143 -5.15 -16.15 -10.11
N PRO A 144 -4.55 -16.99 -9.24
CA PRO A 144 -4.08 -16.52 -7.94
C PRO A 144 -2.91 -15.54 -8.12
N LEU A 145 -2.70 -14.67 -7.12
CA LEU A 145 -1.45 -13.91 -7.02
C LEU A 145 -0.23 -14.84 -7.13
N MET A 146 0.66 -14.56 -8.08
CA MET A 146 1.87 -15.35 -8.30
C MET A 146 2.86 -15.27 -7.14
N HIS A 147 2.84 -14.18 -6.38
CA HIS A 147 3.71 -14.01 -5.22
C HIS A 147 2.97 -13.40 -4.03
N ILE A 148 3.14 -14.02 -2.86
CA ILE A 148 2.58 -13.56 -1.59
C ILE A 148 3.64 -13.69 -0.49
N PRO A 149 3.56 -12.88 0.58
CA PRO A 149 4.48 -12.98 1.70
C PRO A 149 4.51 -14.37 2.35
N LYS A 150 5.72 -14.85 2.64
CA LYS A 150 5.96 -16.14 3.30
C LYS A 150 5.36 -16.15 4.71
N ARG A 151 5.56 -15.07 5.46
CA ARG A 151 5.00 -14.89 6.80
C ARG A 151 3.50 -14.63 6.69
N ARG A 152 2.69 -15.45 7.36
CA ARG A 152 1.21 -15.32 7.31
C ARG A 152 0.71 -13.95 7.80
N ALA A 153 1.36 -13.39 8.83
CA ALA A 153 1.02 -12.09 9.39
C ALA A 153 1.27 -10.91 8.43
N ASP A 154 2.07 -11.11 7.37
CA ASP A 154 2.38 -10.07 6.38
C ASP A 154 1.50 -10.19 5.12
N ARG A 155 0.67 -11.23 5.01
CA ARG A 155 -0.17 -11.43 3.83
C ARG A 155 -1.25 -10.35 3.74
N PRO A 156 -1.75 -10.05 2.53
CA PRO A 156 -2.89 -9.17 2.33
C PRO A 156 -4.04 -9.54 3.26
N ASP A 157 -4.57 -8.53 3.93
CA ASP A 157 -5.70 -8.68 4.83
C ASP A 157 -6.98 -8.94 4.02
N PRO A 158 -7.71 -10.04 4.28
CA PRO A 158 -8.88 -10.41 3.49
C PRO A 158 -10.05 -9.43 3.65
N GLU A 159 -10.19 -8.76 4.79
CA GLU A 159 -11.24 -7.75 5.00
C GLU A 159 -10.95 -6.49 4.20
N ARG A 160 -9.69 -6.03 4.18
CA ARG A 160 -9.27 -4.91 3.33
C ARG A 160 -9.47 -5.22 1.86
N LEU A 161 -9.11 -6.42 1.42
CA LEU A 161 -9.34 -6.89 0.06
C LEU A 161 -10.84 -6.94 -0.27
N ALA A 162 -11.69 -7.42 0.64
CA ALA A 162 -13.14 -7.47 0.42
C ALA A 162 -13.72 -6.06 0.17
N VAL A 163 -13.33 -5.08 1.00
CA VAL A 163 -13.76 -3.68 0.83
C VAL A 163 -13.26 -3.12 -0.50
N ARG A 164 -11.98 -3.32 -0.83
CA ARG A 164 -11.39 -2.80 -2.07
C ARG A 164 -11.96 -3.46 -3.32
N PHE A 165 -12.25 -4.76 -3.25
CA PHE A 165 -12.83 -5.55 -4.32
C PHE A 165 -14.30 -5.20 -4.58
N ALA A 166 -15.07 -4.89 -3.54
CA ALA A 166 -16.44 -4.39 -3.71
C ALA A 166 -16.48 -3.09 -4.53
N ARG A 167 -15.49 -2.20 -4.34
CA ARG A 167 -15.36 -0.97 -5.15
C ARG A 167 -14.98 -1.26 -6.60
N PHE A 168 -14.07 -2.21 -6.81
CA PHE A 168 -13.73 -2.70 -8.15
C PHE A 168 -14.97 -3.26 -8.87
N SER A 169 -15.78 -4.06 -8.16
CA SER A 169 -16.98 -4.70 -8.74
C SER A 169 -18.11 -3.70 -9.04
N ALA A 170 -18.08 -2.52 -8.42
CA ALA A 170 -19.08 -1.46 -8.62
C ALA A 170 -18.64 -0.36 -9.60
N ALA A 171 -17.39 -0.40 -10.07
CA ALA A 171 -16.84 0.53 -11.05
C ALA A 171 -17.23 0.12 -12.47
#